data_AF-A0A2T2UDE2-F1
#
_entry.id   AF-A0A2T2UDE2-F1
#
_cell.length_a   1.000
_cell.length_b   1.000
_cell.length_c   1.000
_cell.angle_alpha   90.00
_cell.angle_beta   90.00
_cell.angle_gamma   90.00
#
_symmetry.space_group_name_H-M   'P 1'
#
loop_
_entity.id
_entity.type
_entity.pdbx_description
1 polymer ?
#
loop_
_entity_poly.entity_id
_entity_poly.type
_entity_poly.pdbx_seq_one_letter_code
_entity_poly.pdbx_strand_id
1 'polypeptide(L)'
;MASDPSQLTIQFQPERRVDVIDVNQHVEDEATGFLEHHQEALYCSYHTTGGYLEETVCNRLDQCRDQVHEFIAPFRELFPHGADYQHDQLHLRKELSPQQRRTEPRNADSHLTFIGSGLENCVTYPSSPARPVFFVDLDGINKDNHDRRERRTTIIGYDDERVVDETELRVPVSDHPIDSVSLRDPRLGIFERLHEMLAKHDVTTGRVHLDLVSEEKHAGLTVNEYETLLMKHDL
;
A
#
# COMPACT_ATOMS: atom_id res chain seq x y z
N MET A 1 -20.17 -19.32 16.03
CA MET A 1 -19.58 -20.02 14.86
C MET A 1 -18.98 -18.92 14.01
N ALA A 2 -17.73 -19.05 13.58
CA ALA A 2 -17.14 -18.07 12.67
C ALA A 2 -17.96 -18.06 11.37
N SER A 3 -18.31 -16.87 10.91
CA SER A 3 -18.96 -16.68 9.62
C SER A 3 -17.93 -16.75 8.49
N ASP A 4 -18.37 -17.09 7.28
CA ASP A 4 -17.49 -17.02 6.10
C ASP A 4 -17.06 -15.57 5.88
N PRO A 5 -15.78 -15.30 5.56
CA PRO A 5 -15.31 -13.94 5.35
C PRO A 5 -16.03 -13.29 4.17
N SER A 6 -16.33 -12.01 4.30
CA SER A 6 -16.97 -11.22 3.26
C SER A 6 -15.99 -10.22 2.65
N GLN A 7 -16.20 -9.84 1.38
CA GLN A 7 -15.33 -8.93 0.66
C GLN A 7 -16.16 -7.85 -0.03
N LEU A 8 -15.73 -6.61 0.11
CA LEU A 8 -16.24 -5.45 -0.62
C LEU A 8 -15.08 -4.73 -1.29
N THR A 9 -15.24 -4.32 -2.54
CA THR A 9 -14.25 -3.50 -3.24
C THR A 9 -14.90 -2.21 -3.66
N ILE A 10 -14.46 -1.11 -3.05
CA ILE A 10 -15.01 0.21 -3.30
C ILE A 10 -14.08 1.00 -4.24
N GLN A 11 -14.66 1.95 -4.96
CA GLN A 11 -13.94 2.89 -5.80
C GLN A 11 -14.30 4.32 -5.43
N PHE A 12 -13.32 5.21 -5.44
CA PHE A 12 -13.52 6.61 -5.10
C PHE A 12 -12.49 7.50 -5.79
N GLN A 13 -12.78 8.80 -5.85
CA GLN A 13 -11.89 9.81 -6.43
C GLN A 13 -11.48 10.81 -5.36
N PRO A 14 -10.17 10.97 -5.08
CA PRO A 14 -9.67 12.03 -4.22
C PRO A 14 -10.07 13.41 -4.75
N GLU A 15 -10.30 14.35 -3.84
CA GLU A 15 -10.65 15.75 -4.14
C GLU A 15 -9.43 16.67 -4.13
N ARG A 16 -8.29 16.16 -3.63
CA ARG A 16 -7.02 16.89 -3.52
C ARG A 16 -5.88 15.98 -3.95
N ARG A 17 -4.71 16.58 -4.21
CA ARG A 17 -3.50 15.78 -4.41
C ARG A 17 -3.12 14.99 -3.18
N VAL A 18 -3.08 15.66 -2.03
CA VAL A 18 -2.94 14.99 -0.74
C VAL A 18 -4.30 15.01 -0.07
N ASP A 19 -4.90 13.84 0.07
CA ASP A 19 -6.25 13.68 0.58
C ASP A 19 -6.29 12.61 1.67
N VAL A 20 -7.18 12.78 2.62
CA VAL A 20 -7.39 11.85 3.74
C VAL A 20 -8.87 11.51 3.75
N ILE A 21 -9.15 10.29 3.29
CA ILE A 21 -10.50 9.84 2.92
C ILE A 21 -10.93 8.79 3.93
N ASP A 22 -12.08 8.99 4.57
CA ASP A 22 -12.65 7.98 5.46
C ASP A 22 -13.31 6.88 4.61
N VAL A 23 -12.65 5.74 4.54
CA VAL A 23 -13.11 4.59 3.75
C VAL A 23 -14.36 3.97 4.34
N ASN A 24 -14.55 4.01 5.66
CA ASN A 24 -15.72 3.40 6.29
C ASN A 24 -17.01 4.14 5.92
N GLN A 25 -16.94 5.45 5.70
CA GLN A 25 -18.06 6.21 5.16
C GLN A 25 -18.46 5.70 3.77
N HIS A 26 -17.48 5.46 2.89
CA HIS A 26 -17.76 4.90 1.56
C HIS A 26 -18.31 3.47 1.61
N VAL A 27 -17.81 2.64 2.54
CA VAL A 27 -18.32 1.29 2.75
C VAL A 27 -19.78 1.31 3.16
N GLU A 28 -20.15 2.19 4.11
CA GLU A 28 -21.55 2.29 4.57
C GLU A 28 -22.50 2.89 3.52
N ASP A 29 -22.01 3.80 2.68
CA ASP A 29 -22.75 4.36 1.56
C ASP A 29 -23.00 3.31 0.45
N GLU A 30 -22.03 2.43 0.19
CA GLU A 30 -22.11 1.41 -0.88
C GLU A 30 -22.80 0.11 -0.43
N ALA A 31 -22.54 -0.33 0.81
CA ALA A 31 -23.00 -1.58 1.38
C ALA A 31 -23.28 -1.45 2.89
N THR A 32 -24.36 -0.75 3.23
CA THR A 32 -24.77 -0.51 4.62
C THR A 32 -24.77 -1.78 5.49
N GLY A 33 -24.15 -1.68 6.66
CA GLY A 33 -24.05 -2.76 7.63
C GLY A 33 -22.93 -3.77 7.33
N PHE A 34 -22.20 -3.65 6.20
CA PHE A 34 -21.08 -4.54 5.88
C PHE A 34 -20.10 -4.67 7.06
N LEU A 35 -19.74 -3.54 7.67
CA LEU A 35 -18.78 -3.49 8.78
C LEU A 35 -19.31 -4.05 10.11
N GLU A 36 -20.60 -4.40 10.20
CA GLU A 36 -21.20 -4.94 11.42
C GLU A 36 -21.26 -6.48 11.43
N HIS A 37 -20.94 -7.12 10.29
CA HIS A 37 -21.06 -8.58 10.14
C HIS A 37 -19.92 -9.37 10.77
N HIS A 38 -18.77 -8.72 10.99
CA HIS A 38 -17.53 -9.37 11.39
C HIS A 38 -16.85 -8.62 12.53
N GLN A 39 -15.90 -9.28 13.21
CA GLN A 39 -15.14 -8.66 14.29
C GLN A 39 -14.00 -7.77 13.77
N GLU A 40 -13.33 -8.20 12.71
CA GLU A 40 -12.16 -7.54 12.14
C GLU A 40 -12.38 -7.25 10.65
N ALA A 41 -11.72 -6.20 10.16
CA ALA A 41 -11.70 -5.83 8.75
C ALA A 41 -10.26 -5.56 8.29
N LEU A 42 -9.84 -6.25 7.23
CA LEU A 42 -8.58 -6.02 6.53
C LEU A 42 -8.82 -5.08 5.35
N TYR A 43 -8.10 -3.96 5.31
CA TYR A 43 -8.19 -2.95 4.27
C TYR A 43 -6.98 -3.04 3.35
N CYS A 44 -7.20 -3.24 2.05
CA CYS A 44 -6.19 -3.54 1.05
C CYS A 44 -6.13 -2.46 -0.05
N SER A 45 -5.15 -1.56 0.04
CA SER A 45 -4.80 -0.59 -1.00
C SER A 45 -4.01 -1.24 -2.13
N TYR A 46 -4.41 -0.90 -3.36
CA TYR A 46 -3.73 -1.33 -4.59
C TYR A 46 -2.73 -0.29 -5.13
N HIS A 47 -2.38 0.72 -4.32
CA HIS A 47 -1.62 1.89 -4.77
C HIS A 47 -0.28 1.99 -4.03
N THR A 48 0.73 2.51 -4.71
CA THR A 48 2.09 2.73 -4.17
C THR A 48 2.32 4.18 -3.72
N THR A 49 1.29 5.02 -3.86
CA THR A 49 1.25 6.43 -3.43
C THR A 49 -0.03 6.72 -2.64
N GLY A 50 -0.66 5.68 -2.11
CA GLY A 50 -1.85 5.81 -1.30
C GLY A 50 -2.14 4.52 -0.53
N GLY A 51 -2.52 4.67 0.73
CA GLY A 51 -2.68 3.54 1.65
C GLY A 51 -3.10 4.01 3.02
N TYR A 52 -2.70 3.28 4.05
CA TYR A 52 -3.26 3.43 5.39
C TYR A 52 -2.19 3.58 6.46
N LEU A 53 -2.55 4.19 7.58
CA LEU A 53 -1.78 4.07 8.82
C LEU A 53 -2.31 2.88 9.63
N GLU A 54 -1.47 2.25 10.43
CA GLU A 54 -1.92 1.24 11.39
C GLU A 54 -2.92 1.83 12.41
N GLU A 55 -3.81 0.98 12.94
CA GLU A 55 -4.82 1.38 13.93
C GLU A 55 -4.18 2.08 15.13
N THR A 56 -3.03 1.58 15.60
CA THR A 56 -2.34 2.14 16.76
C THR A 56 -1.85 3.57 16.52
N VAL A 57 -1.47 3.91 15.29
CA VAL A 57 -1.06 5.25 14.89
C VAL A 57 -2.29 6.15 14.77
N CYS A 58 -3.34 5.71 14.09
CA CYS A 58 -4.60 6.46 13.99
C CYS A 58 -5.23 6.75 15.37
N ASN A 59 -5.16 5.80 16.30
CA ASN A 59 -5.62 5.99 17.68
C ASN A 59 -4.82 7.08 18.43
N ARG A 60 -3.52 7.23 18.14
CA ARG A 60 -2.68 8.31 18.70
C ARG A 60 -2.95 9.67 18.07
N LEU A 61 -3.53 9.68 16.88
CA LEU A 61 -3.95 10.88 16.15
C LEU A 61 -5.43 11.21 16.42
N ASP A 62 -5.98 10.72 17.54
CA ASP A 62 -7.36 10.93 17.97
C ASP A 62 -8.41 10.55 16.93
N GLN A 63 -8.08 9.62 16.01
CA GLN A 63 -8.94 9.23 14.88
C GLN A 63 -9.43 10.45 14.08
N CYS A 64 -8.61 11.50 14.00
CA CYS A 64 -8.96 12.78 13.43
C CYS A 64 -8.29 13.00 12.06
N ARG A 65 -9.09 13.32 11.05
CA ARG A 65 -8.63 13.61 9.69
C ARG A 65 -7.55 14.70 9.66
N ASP A 66 -7.74 15.78 10.41
CA ASP A 66 -6.81 16.91 10.43
C ASP A 66 -5.47 16.52 11.08
N GLN A 67 -5.50 15.68 12.13
CA GLN A 67 -4.29 15.17 12.77
C GLN A 67 -3.51 14.22 11.86
N VAL A 68 -4.19 13.42 11.03
CA VAL A 68 -3.53 12.63 9.97
C VAL A 68 -2.85 13.54 8.95
N HIS A 69 -3.51 14.63 8.52
CA HIS A 69 -2.86 15.61 7.64
C HIS A 69 -1.61 16.23 8.27
N GLU A 70 -1.66 16.61 9.54
CA GLU A 70 -0.52 17.15 10.29
C GLU A 70 0.61 16.13 10.44
N PHE A 71 0.27 14.86 10.68
CA PHE A 71 1.24 13.76 10.75
C PHE A 71 2.02 13.58 9.44
N ILE A 72 1.34 13.69 8.29
CA ILE A 72 1.95 13.51 6.97
C ILE A 72 2.78 14.73 6.53
N ALA A 73 2.49 15.92 7.06
CA ALA A 73 3.10 17.17 6.59
C ALA A 73 4.65 17.20 6.64
N PRO A 74 5.33 16.78 7.73
CA PRO A 74 6.79 16.78 7.78
C PRO A 74 7.45 15.92 6.70
N PHE A 75 6.85 14.78 6.34
CA PHE A 75 7.38 13.91 5.29
C PHE A 75 7.29 14.57 3.91
N ARG A 76 6.25 15.36 3.68
CA ARG A 76 6.10 16.14 2.43
C ARG A 76 7.05 17.33 2.36
N GLU A 77 7.47 17.87 3.49
CA GLU A 77 8.53 18.87 3.55
C GLU A 77 9.90 18.25 3.30
N LEU A 78 10.13 17.04 3.83
CA LEU A 78 11.34 16.26 3.58
C LEU A 78 11.46 15.83 2.10
N PHE A 79 10.33 15.44 1.49
CA PHE A 79 10.24 15.04 0.10
C PHE A 79 9.36 16.03 -0.68
N PRO A 80 9.88 17.20 -1.06
CA PRO A 80 9.09 18.20 -1.76
C PRO A 80 8.79 17.78 -3.20
N HIS A 81 7.55 18.01 -3.64
CA HIS A 81 7.12 17.80 -5.03
C HIS A 81 7.98 18.57 -6.03
N GLY A 82 8.41 17.90 -7.09
CA GLY A 82 9.12 18.51 -8.21
C GLY A 82 10.57 18.89 -7.90
N ALA A 83 11.16 18.31 -6.86
CA ALA A 83 12.61 18.25 -6.73
C ALA A 83 13.22 17.41 -7.88
N ASP A 84 14.54 17.38 -7.97
CA ASP A 84 15.27 16.75 -9.09
C ASP A 84 15.37 15.22 -8.94
N TYR A 85 14.24 14.57 -8.66
CA TYR A 85 14.16 13.12 -8.54
C TYR A 85 14.35 12.45 -9.91
N GLN A 86 15.19 11.44 -9.98
CA GLN A 86 15.38 10.64 -11.18
C GLN A 86 14.13 9.87 -11.58
N HIS A 87 13.32 9.43 -10.62
CA HIS A 87 12.01 8.85 -10.91
C HIS A 87 11.14 9.76 -11.78
N ASP A 88 11.20 11.08 -11.58
CA ASP A 88 10.41 12.06 -12.34
C ASP A 88 11.04 12.40 -13.70
N GLN A 89 12.25 11.91 -13.99
CA GLN A 89 12.88 12.02 -15.29
C GLN A 89 12.34 10.95 -16.25
N LEU A 90 11.09 11.13 -16.70
CA LEU A 90 10.32 10.15 -17.50
C LEU A 90 11.03 9.61 -18.76
N HIS A 91 12.02 10.33 -19.29
CA HIS A 91 12.82 9.88 -20.43
C HIS A 91 13.75 8.70 -20.07
N LEU A 92 14.13 8.56 -18.80
CA LEU A 92 14.92 7.46 -18.25
C LEU A 92 14.08 6.19 -17.97
N ARG A 93 12.76 6.34 -17.84
CA ARG A 93 11.79 5.26 -17.55
C ARG A 93 11.49 4.41 -18.80
N LYS A 94 12.34 3.40 -19.03
CA LYS A 94 12.33 2.53 -20.24
C LYS A 94 11.13 1.59 -20.34
N GLU A 95 10.48 1.30 -19.22
CA GLU A 95 9.27 0.50 -19.10
C GLU A 95 8.02 1.24 -19.62
N LEU A 96 8.04 2.58 -19.58
CA LEU A 96 6.94 3.39 -20.08
C LEU A 96 7.06 3.54 -21.59
N SER A 97 5.98 3.18 -22.30
CA SER A 97 5.83 3.54 -23.71
C SER A 97 5.86 5.07 -23.89
N PRO A 98 6.21 5.58 -25.08
CA PRO A 98 6.18 7.01 -25.37
C PRO A 98 4.81 7.67 -25.11
N GLN A 99 3.71 6.91 -25.19
CA GLN A 99 2.37 7.40 -24.88
C GLN A 99 2.16 7.51 -23.37
N GLN A 100 2.55 6.48 -22.60
CA GLN A 100 2.45 6.50 -21.13
C GLN A 100 3.27 7.65 -20.52
N ARG A 101 4.48 7.91 -21.02
CA ARG A 101 5.33 9.03 -20.56
C ARG A 101 4.69 10.42 -20.69
N ARG A 102 3.65 10.59 -21.51
CA ARG A 102 2.96 11.88 -21.65
C ARG A 102 1.94 12.13 -20.55
N THR A 103 1.47 11.06 -19.90
CA THR A 103 0.40 11.10 -18.90
C THR A 103 0.87 10.63 -17.54
N GLU A 104 2.06 10.03 -17.46
CA GLU A 104 2.66 9.60 -16.21
C GLU A 104 2.90 10.80 -15.29
N PRO A 105 2.42 10.77 -14.03
CA PRO A 105 2.67 11.84 -13.09
C PRO A 105 4.14 11.84 -12.63
N ARG A 106 4.64 13.04 -12.33
CA ARG A 106 5.89 13.22 -11.57
C ARG A 106 5.55 13.20 -10.09
N ASN A 107 5.59 12.00 -9.50
CA ASN A 107 5.11 11.74 -8.15
C ASN A 107 6.13 10.98 -7.28
N ALA A 108 7.43 11.10 -7.58
CA ALA A 108 8.49 10.54 -6.75
C ALA A 108 8.34 10.96 -5.28
N ASP A 109 7.99 12.23 -5.03
CA ASP A 109 7.70 12.75 -3.70
C ASP A 109 6.62 11.97 -2.96
N SER A 110 5.57 11.55 -3.67
CA SER A 110 4.45 10.78 -3.11
C SER A 110 4.89 9.36 -2.76
N HIS A 111 5.73 8.72 -3.57
CA HIS A 111 6.31 7.42 -3.24
C HIS A 111 7.22 7.50 -2.01
N LEU A 112 8.12 8.50 -1.96
CA LEU A 112 9.03 8.68 -0.83
C LEU A 112 8.28 9.06 0.45
N THR A 113 7.24 9.89 0.35
CA THR A 113 6.35 10.20 1.47
C THR A 113 5.62 8.95 1.95
N PHE A 114 5.14 8.10 1.04
CA PHE A 114 4.47 6.84 1.40
C PHE A 114 5.38 5.95 2.26
N ILE A 115 6.59 5.69 1.77
CA ILE A 115 7.60 4.88 2.47
C ILE A 115 8.01 5.57 3.78
N GLY A 116 8.41 6.84 3.72
CA GLY A 116 8.97 7.57 4.86
C GLY A 116 7.98 7.78 6.00
N SER A 117 6.69 7.93 5.71
CA SER A 117 5.64 8.08 6.72
C SER A 117 5.15 6.77 7.34
N GLY A 118 5.62 5.63 6.82
CA GLY A 118 5.17 4.30 7.27
C GLY A 118 3.72 4.01 6.88
N LEU A 119 3.25 4.52 5.73
CA LEU A 119 1.99 4.09 5.17
C LEU A 119 2.09 2.65 4.67
N GLU A 120 1.02 1.90 4.87
CA GLU A 120 0.94 0.49 4.50
C GLU A 120 -0.14 0.24 3.46
N ASN A 121 0.10 -0.77 2.62
CA ASN A 121 -0.89 -1.24 1.67
C ASN A 121 -2.02 -2.01 2.35
N CYS A 122 -1.74 -2.73 3.44
CA CYS A 122 -2.70 -3.60 4.09
C CYS A 122 -2.71 -3.36 5.59
N VAL A 123 -3.86 -2.98 6.17
CA VAL A 123 -4.00 -2.77 7.62
C VAL A 123 -5.24 -3.46 8.15
N THR A 124 -5.19 -3.93 9.39
CA THR A 124 -6.32 -4.56 10.08
C THR A 124 -6.86 -3.61 11.15
N TYR A 125 -8.18 -3.45 11.19
CA TYR A 125 -8.89 -2.67 12.19
C TYR A 125 -10.10 -3.48 12.70
N PRO A 126 -10.53 -3.26 13.95
CA PRO A 126 -11.82 -3.75 14.41
C PRO A 126 -12.92 -3.23 13.49
N SER A 127 -13.72 -4.15 12.97
CA SER A 127 -14.77 -3.84 11.99
C SER A 127 -15.90 -3.10 12.68
N SER A 128 -16.00 -1.79 12.42
CA SER A 128 -17.04 -0.95 13.00
C SER A 128 -17.26 0.31 12.15
N PRO A 129 -18.51 0.63 11.77
CA PRO A 129 -18.81 1.84 11.01
C PRO A 129 -18.59 3.13 11.82
N ALA A 130 -18.56 3.04 13.15
CA ALA A 130 -18.32 4.19 14.03
C ALA A 130 -16.84 4.58 14.12
N ARG A 131 -15.92 3.74 13.61
CA ARG A 131 -14.48 3.99 13.64
C ARG A 131 -14.02 4.42 12.25
N PRO A 132 -13.41 5.59 12.08
CA PRO A 132 -12.90 5.99 10.78
C PRO A 132 -11.66 5.18 10.42
N VAL A 133 -11.53 4.83 9.13
CA VAL A 133 -10.31 4.25 8.57
C VAL A 133 -9.87 5.12 7.41
N PHE A 134 -8.77 5.83 7.62
CA PHE A 134 -8.32 6.84 6.67
C PHE A 134 -7.41 6.25 5.60
N PHE A 135 -7.89 6.28 4.35
CA PHE A 135 -7.03 6.15 3.18
C PHE A 135 -6.35 7.50 2.92
N VAL A 136 -5.03 7.51 3.04
CA VAL A 136 -4.19 8.66 2.73
C VAL A 136 -3.75 8.54 1.28
N ASP A 137 -4.23 9.43 0.42
CA ASP A 137 -3.73 9.57 -0.96
C ASP A 137 -2.69 10.67 -1.01
N LEU A 138 -1.54 10.40 -1.61
CA LEU A 138 -0.45 11.37 -1.75
C LEU A 138 -0.34 11.93 -3.17
N ASP A 139 -1.11 11.40 -4.11
CA ASP A 139 -1.10 11.74 -5.52
C ASP A 139 -2.51 11.69 -6.14
N GLY A 140 -3.54 12.12 -5.41
CA GLY A 140 -4.94 11.94 -5.81
C GLY A 140 -5.37 12.80 -7.01
N ILE A 141 -4.70 13.93 -7.21
CA ILE A 141 -4.81 14.81 -8.37
C ILE A 141 -3.41 14.98 -8.92
N ASN A 142 -3.24 14.61 -10.20
CA ASN A 142 -1.98 14.79 -10.89
C ASN A 142 -1.67 16.29 -11.01
N LYS A 143 -0.50 16.73 -10.51
CA LYS A 143 -0.12 18.15 -10.55
C LYS A 143 0.10 18.70 -11.96
N ASP A 144 0.52 17.85 -12.90
CA ASP A 144 0.96 18.29 -14.22
C ASP A 144 -0.21 18.49 -15.19
N ASN A 145 -1.26 17.67 -15.06
CA ASN A 145 -2.41 17.70 -15.97
C ASN A 145 -3.76 17.91 -15.28
N HIS A 146 -3.79 17.99 -13.95
CA HIS A 146 -5.00 18.14 -13.12
C HIS A 146 -6.02 17.00 -13.20
N ASP A 147 -5.65 15.86 -13.79
CA ASP A 147 -6.51 14.69 -13.82
C ASP A 147 -6.70 14.15 -12.39
N ARG A 148 -7.95 13.91 -12.02
CA ARG A 148 -8.30 13.21 -10.79
C ARG A 148 -8.08 11.72 -10.99
N ARG A 149 -7.40 11.08 -10.04
CA ARG A 149 -7.15 9.65 -10.08
C ARG A 149 -8.34 8.89 -9.52
N GLU A 150 -8.56 7.70 -10.07
CA GLU A 150 -9.50 6.73 -9.52
C GLU A 150 -8.73 5.81 -8.60
N ARG A 151 -9.24 5.67 -7.37
CA ARG A 151 -8.70 4.76 -6.37
C ARG A 151 -9.65 3.62 -6.14
N ARG A 152 -9.04 2.52 -5.72
CA ARG A 152 -9.71 1.28 -5.37
C ARG A 152 -9.06 0.72 -4.13
N THR A 153 -9.88 0.24 -3.21
CA THR A 153 -9.46 -0.55 -2.07
C THR A 153 -10.43 -1.71 -1.86
N THR A 154 -9.92 -2.80 -1.30
CA THR A 154 -10.73 -3.97 -0.94
C THR A 154 -10.75 -4.09 0.57
N ILE A 155 -11.94 -4.25 1.14
CA ILE A 155 -12.17 -4.51 2.55
C ILE A 155 -12.60 -5.97 2.67
N ILE A 156 -11.95 -6.72 3.55
CA ILE A 156 -12.28 -8.11 3.87
C ILE A 156 -12.70 -8.17 5.33
N GLY A 157 -13.97 -8.47 5.58
CA GLY A 157 -14.48 -8.71 6.93
C GLY A 157 -14.30 -10.17 7.33
N TYR A 158 -13.80 -10.42 8.54
CA TYR A 158 -13.57 -11.77 9.06
C TYR A 158 -13.63 -11.83 10.59
N ASP A 159 -13.84 -13.04 11.12
CA ASP A 159 -13.97 -13.28 12.57
C ASP A 159 -12.72 -13.90 13.20
N ASP A 160 -11.90 -14.59 12.40
CA ASP A 160 -10.70 -15.29 12.87
C ASP A 160 -9.67 -15.40 11.74
N GLU A 161 -8.40 -15.37 12.11
CA GLU A 161 -7.27 -15.60 11.22
C GLU A 161 -6.27 -16.55 11.89
N ARG A 162 -5.76 -17.51 11.12
CA ARG A 162 -4.74 -18.46 11.60
C ARG A 162 -3.68 -18.70 10.54
N VAL A 163 -2.44 -18.82 10.99
CA VAL A 163 -1.32 -19.26 10.16
C VAL A 163 -1.51 -20.74 9.83
N VAL A 164 -1.51 -21.09 8.54
CA VAL A 164 -1.68 -22.47 8.05
C VAL A 164 -0.38 -23.08 7.51
N ASP A 165 0.57 -22.25 7.10
CA ASP A 165 1.91 -22.65 6.68
C ASP A 165 2.86 -21.46 6.86
N GLU A 166 4.15 -21.76 7.01
CA GLU A 166 5.22 -20.78 7.13
C GLU A 166 6.49 -21.38 6.51
N THR A 167 7.19 -20.57 5.71
CA THR A 167 8.45 -21.01 5.11
C THR A 167 9.42 -19.84 5.00
N GLU A 168 10.69 -20.13 5.21
CA GLU A 168 11.78 -19.20 4.89
C GLU A 168 12.19 -19.38 3.42
N LEU A 169 12.42 -18.28 2.73
CA LEU A 169 12.90 -18.25 1.35
C LEU A 169 14.20 -17.43 1.29
N ARG A 170 15.17 -17.92 0.52
CA ARG A 170 16.44 -17.21 0.33
C ARG A 170 16.39 -16.43 -0.97
N VAL A 171 16.56 -15.11 -0.86
CA VAL A 171 16.63 -14.21 -2.02
C VAL A 171 18.11 -13.86 -2.25
N PRO A 172 18.71 -14.26 -3.38
CA PRO A 172 20.08 -13.90 -3.68
C PRO A 172 20.16 -12.40 -4.02
N VAL A 173 21.04 -11.69 -3.32
CA VAL A 173 21.39 -10.30 -3.61
C VAL A 173 22.78 -10.24 -4.24
N SER A 174 23.05 -9.23 -5.07
CA SER A 174 24.39 -9.03 -5.63
C SER A 174 25.36 -8.46 -4.59
N ASP A 175 26.66 -8.51 -4.90
CA ASP A 175 27.71 -7.89 -4.08
C ASP A 175 27.69 -6.34 -4.12
N HIS A 176 26.74 -5.73 -4.85
CA HIS A 176 26.65 -4.28 -4.96
C HIS A 176 26.08 -3.68 -3.67
N PRO A 177 26.65 -2.56 -3.15
CA PRO A 177 26.24 -1.98 -1.86
C PRO A 177 24.79 -1.47 -1.82
N ILE A 178 24.19 -1.22 -2.99
CA ILE A 178 22.78 -0.87 -3.17
C ILE A 178 22.24 -1.76 -4.27
N ASP A 179 21.35 -2.68 -3.91
CA ASP A 179 20.72 -3.61 -4.83
C ASP A 179 19.23 -3.73 -4.52
N SER A 180 18.46 -4.23 -5.48
CA SER A 180 17.04 -4.46 -5.34
C SER A 180 16.66 -5.66 -6.18
N VAL A 181 15.96 -6.59 -5.55
CA VAL A 181 15.57 -7.85 -6.15
C VAL A 181 14.06 -7.92 -6.16
N SER A 182 13.48 -7.98 -7.36
CA SER A 182 12.04 -8.19 -7.49
C SER A 182 11.70 -9.61 -7.05
N LEU A 183 10.89 -9.76 -6.00
CA LEU A 183 10.39 -11.06 -5.57
C LEU A 183 9.50 -11.74 -6.62
N ARG A 184 9.04 -10.99 -7.63
CA ARG A 184 8.29 -11.50 -8.78
C ARG A 184 9.19 -12.08 -9.88
N ASP A 185 10.51 -11.97 -9.76
CA ASP A 185 11.42 -12.57 -10.73
C ASP A 185 11.18 -14.09 -10.80
N PRO A 186 10.74 -14.63 -11.95
CA PRO A 186 10.42 -16.04 -12.08
C PRO A 186 11.60 -16.96 -11.75
N ARG A 187 12.85 -16.45 -11.90
CA ARG A 187 14.07 -17.21 -11.59
C ARG A 187 14.19 -17.54 -10.10
N LEU A 188 13.49 -16.81 -9.23
CA LEU A 188 13.46 -17.05 -7.79
C LEU A 188 12.45 -18.13 -7.39
N GLY A 189 11.45 -18.43 -8.25
CA GLY A 189 10.41 -19.42 -7.96
C GLY A 189 9.50 -19.09 -6.77
N ILE A 190 9.57 -17.88 -6.20
CA ILE A 190 8.85 -17.49 -4.98
C ILE A 190 7.34 -17.58 -5.20
N PHE A 191 6.83 -16.95 -6.26
CA PHE A 191 5.39 -16.94 -6.55
C PHE A 191 4.86 -18.34 -6.91
N GLU A 192 5.65 -19.15 -7.62
CA GLU A 192 5.29 -20.55 -7.90
C GLU A 192 5.13 -21.32 -6.59
N ARG A 193 6.09 -21.17 -5.67
CA ARG A 193 6.04 -21.81 -4.36
C ARG A 193 4.87 -21.33 -3.52
N LEU A 194 4.55 -20.04 -3.53
CA LEU A 194 3.38 -19.50 -2.85
C LEU A 194 2.08 -20.09 -3.41
N HIS A 195 1.95 -20.21 -4.73
CA HIS A 195 0.78 -20.84 -5.35
C HIS A 195 0.65 -22.33 -4.98
N GLU A 196 1.75 -23.08 -4.93
CA GLU A 196 1.74 -24.47 -4.46
C GLU A 196 1.28 -24.57 -3.00
N MET A 197 1.73 -23.67 -2.14
CA MET A 197 1.34 -23.63 -0.72
C MET A 197 -0.15 -23.32 -0.57
N LEU A 198 -0.66 -22.30 -1.27
CA LEU A 198 -2.08 -21.94 -1.24
C LEU A 198 -2.96 -23.11 -1.71
N ALA A 199 -2.57 -23.78 -2.80
CA ALA A 199 -3.29 -24.94 -3.34
C ALA A 199 -3.29 -26.14 -2.39
N LYS A 200 -2.16 -26.39 -1.70
CA LYS A 200 -2.01 -27.48 -0.73
C LYS A 200 -2.96 -27.33 0.47
N HIS A 201 -3.23 -26.10 0.89
CA HIS A 201 -4.04 -25.79 2.08
C HIS A 201 -5.49 -25.42 1.77
N ASP A 202 -5.89 -25.48 0.49
CA ASP A 202 -7.24 -25.12 0.04
C ASP A 202 -7.69 -23.73 0.55
N VAL A 203 -6.76 -22.77 0.55
CA VAL A 203 -7.03 -21.41 1.02
C VAL A 203 -7.89 -20.70 -0.01
N THR A 204 -9.16 -20.45 0.35
CA THR A 204 -10.12 -19.70 -0.47
C THR A 204 -10.04 -18.19 -0.24
N THR A 205 -9.85 -17.80 1.02
CA THR A 205 -9.68 -16.41 1.45
C THR A 205 -8.58 -16.36 2.51
N GLY A 206 -7.61 -15.46 2.35
CA GLY A 206 -6.51 -15.28 3.29
C GLY A 206 -5.51 -14.24 2.78
N ARG A 207 -4.43 -14.05 3.53
CA ARG A 207 -3.31 -13.20 3.13
C ARG A 207 -1.99 -13.95 3.21
N VAL A 208 -1.03 -13.48 2.43
CA VAL A 208 0.37 -13.90 2.54
C VAL A 208 1.11 -12.77 3.23
N HIS A 209 1.74 -13.09 4.36
CA HIS A 209 2.64 -12.17 5.04
C HIS A 209 4.06 -12.45 4.57
N LEU A 210 4.78 -11.40 4.17
CA LEU A 210 6.17 -11.48 3.74
C LEU A 210 6.98 -10.57 4.65
N ASP A 211 7.86 -11.19 5.43
CA ASP A 211 8.75 -10.49 6.35
C ASP A 211 10.20 -10.84 6.07
N LEU A 212 11.10 -9.94 6.46
CA LEU A 212 12.50 -10.28 6.61
C LEU A 212 12.69 -11.00 7.93
N VAL A 213 13.60 -11.99 7.94
CA VAL A 213 14.02 -12.65 9.18
C VAL A 213 14.60 -11.63 10.15
N SER A 214 14.40 -11.84 11.45
CA SER A 214 14.72 -10.86 12.50
C SER A 214 16.20 -10.45 12.56
N GLU A 215 17.08 -11.30 12.03
CA GLU A 215 18.52 -11.11 11.97
C GLU A 215 18.94 -10.21 10.80
N GLU A 216 18.09 -10.00 9.81
CA GLU A 216 18.36 -9.14 8.67
C GLU A 216 18.28 -7.67 9.08
N LYS A 217 19.33 -6.90 8.78
CA LYS A 217 19.50 -5.50 9.20
C LYS A 217 19.86 -4.56 8.07
N HIS A 218 20.07 -5.10 6.88
CA HIS A 218 20.63 -4.43 5.72
C HIS A 218 19.71 -4.51 4.50
N ALA A 219 18.55 -5.15 4.64
CA ALA A 219 17.51 -5.18 3.61
C ALA A 219 16.20 -4.55 4.12
N GLY A 220 15.36 -4.11 3.19
CA GLY A 220 13.97 -3.72 3.40
C GLY A 220 13.07 -4.44 2.39
N LEU A 221 11.80 -4.62 2.75
CA LEU A 221 10.76 -5.13 1.85
C LEU A 221 9.80 -4.02 1.52
N THR A 222 9.52 -3.82 0.24
CA THR A 222 8.63 -2.75 -0.19
C THR A 222 7.76 -3.20 -1.35
N VAL A 223 6.62 -2.52 -1.47
CA VAL A 223 5.64 -2.74 -2.52
C VAL A 223 5.80 -1.62 -3.55
N ASN A 224 6.93 -1.61 -4.26
CA ASN A 224 7.15 -0.69 -5.38
C ASN A 224 8.14 -1.25 -6.40
N GLU A 225 7.69 -1.38 -7.66
CA GLU A 225 8.51 -1.90 -8.76
C GLU A 225 9.66 -0.99 -9.19
N TYR A 226 9.66 0.29 -8.77
CA TYR A 226 10.72 1.25 -9.11
C TYR A 226 11.46 1.78 -7.88
N GLU A 227 11.33 1.08 -6.77
CA GLU A 227 12.07 1.43 -5.58
C GLU A 227 13.58 1.44 -5.84
N THR A 228 14.12 0.57 -6.69
CA THR A 228 15.56 0.62 -7.00
C THR A 228 16.00 1.95 -7.56
N LEU A 229 15.19 2.61 -8.41
CA LEU A 229 15.51 3.94 -8.92
C LEU A 229 15.40 4.98 -7.81
N LEU A 230 14.31 4.92 -7.03
CA LEU A 230 14.08 5.83 -5.91
C LEU A 230 15.16 5.69 -4.82
N MET A 231 15.47 4.50 -4.34
CA MET A 231 16.47 4.26 -3.29
C MET A 231 17.90 4.50 -3.75
N LYS A 232 18.22 4.25 -5.02
CA LYS A 232 19.59 4.41 -5.51
C LYS A 232 19.93 5.86 -5.82
N HIS A 233 18.93 6.67 -6.15
CA HIS A 233 19.15 7.98 -6.73
C HIS A 233 18.42 9.12 -6.01
N ASP A 234 17.34 8.82 -5.29
CA ASP A 234 16.39 9.80 -4.76
C ASP A 234 16.23 9.75 -3.22
N LEU A 235 16.83 8.74 -2.54
CA LEU A 235 17.10 8.70 -1.09
C LEU A 235 18.60 8.85 -0.79
#